data_AF-A0A950JC82-F1
#
_entry.id   AF-A0A950JC82-F1
#
_cell.length_a   1.000
_cell.length_b   1.000
_cell.length_c   1.000
_cell.angle_alpha   90.00
_cell.angle_beta   90.00
_cell.angle_gamma   90.00
#
_symmetry.space_group_name_H-M   'P 1'
#
loop_
_entity.id
_entity.type
_entity.pdbx_description
1 polymer ?
#
loop_
_entity_poly.entity_id
_entity_poly.type
_entity_poly.pdbx_seq_one_letter_code
_entity_poly.pdbx_strand_id
1 'polypeptide(L)'
;MFCLGKPLPTVVLVAALAFAGASSSVAQAPAPAPAPPAGQSDQAPAPGTKPGDPFGEEITLTPKTIVYLKSSATWDSAFESIQDAFKNVYAYLDRQGIKPAGPAMTIYTASDDAGFEFQAAVPIAEAPKDPPKGDLAVGTSPEGKALKFLHRGSYDSLDAAYDAITHYLDERKLEARDLYIEQYDTDLLKTAEDNLVIEVLVPIK
;
A
#
# COMPACT_ATOMS: atom_id res chain seq x y z
N MET A 1 20.85 -44.20 48.61
CA MET A 1 20.28 -45.41 47.99
C MET A 1 20.87 -45.53 46.59
N PHE A 2 21.70 -46.55 46.40
CA PHE A 2 22.28 -47.15 45.17
C PHE A 2 22.43 -46.36 43.85
N CYS A 3 23.70 -46.30 43.42
CA CYS A 3 24.19 -46.15 42.03
C CYS A 3 23.86 -47.38 41.14
N LEU A 4 24.18 -47.23 39.84
CA LEU A 4 24.43 -48.18 38.73
C LEU A 4 23.42 -48.00 37.58
N GLY A 5 23.76 -47.96 36.29
CA GLY A 5 25.01 -48.21 35.58
C GLY A 5 24.67 -48.41 34.09
N LYS A 6 25.47 -47.84 33.18
CA LYS A 6 25.56 -48.19 31.73
C LYS A 6 25.96 -49.69 31.57
N PRO A 7 25.80 -50.40 30.42
CA PRO A 7 26.14 -49.95 29.05
C PRO A 7 25.34 -50.58 27.85
N LEU A 8 25.69 -50.14 26.63
CA LEU A 8 25.45 -50.81 25.32
C LEU A 8 26.22 -52.14 25.22
N PRO A 9 25.88 -53.14 24.36
CA PRO A 9 26.47 -53.17 23.00
C PRO A 9 25.75 -54.00 21.86
N THR A 10 26.11 -53.67 20.61
CA THR A 10 26.51 -54.54 19.47
C THR A 10 25.55 -55.52 18.74
N VAL A 11 25.28 -55.16 17.46
CA VAL A 11 25.42 -55.87 16.16
C VAL A 11 25.00 -57.34 16.02
N VAL A 12 24.14 -57.63 15.01
CA VAL A 12 24.31 -58.77 14.06
C VAL A 12 23.88 -58.37 12.63
N LEU A 13 24.71 -58.82 11.69
CA LEU A 13 24.78 -58.65 10.24
C LEU A 13 24.08 -59.80 9.50
N VAL A 14 23.38 -59.54 8.37
CA VAL A 14 23.17 -60.49 7.25
C VAL A 14 23.12 -59.68 5.94
N ALA A 15 24.22 -59.58 5.19
CA ALA A 15 24.55 -60.34 3.97
C ALA A 15 23.47 -60.25 2.86
N ALA A 16 23.62 -59.38 1.86
CA ALA A 16 24.44 -59.52 0.63
C ALA A 16 23.63 -60.08 -0.56
N LEU A 17 23.42 -59.24 -1.57
CA LEU A 17 23.23 -59.64 -2.97
C LEU A 17 23.92 -58.60 -3.84
N ALA A 18 24.99 -59.05 -4.50
CA ALA A 18 25.77 -58.29 -5.44
C ALA A 18 25.10 -58.33 -6.82
N PHE A 19 25.02 -57.17 -7.48
CA PHE A 19 25.03 -57.10 -8.95
C PHE A 19 26.07 -56.06 -9.37
N ALA A 20 27.08 -56.55 -10.07
CA ALA A 20 28.02 -55.73 -10.83
C ALA A 20 27.32 -55.27 -12.12
N GLY A 21 27.40 -53.96 -12.39
CA GLY A 21 26.90 -53.34 -13.61
C GLY A 21 27.72 -52.08 -13.89
N ALA A 22 28.17 -51.96 -15.12
CA ALA A 22 29.28 -51.11 -15.55
C ALA A 22 28.97 -49.60 -15.62
N SER A 23 30.08 -48.85 -15.55
CA SER A 23 30.35 -47.44 -15.86
C SER A 23 29.29 -46.63 -16.62
N SER A 24 29.04 -45.42 -16.10
CA SER A 24 29.07 -44.17 -16.88
C SER A 24 29.25 -42.99 -15.92
N SER A 25 30.43 -42.37 -15.95
CA SER A 25 30.63 -41.05 -15.35
C SER A 25 29.96 -40.03 -16.28
N VAL A 26 28.81 -39.51 -15.87
CA VAL A 26 28.19 -38.34 -16.51
C VAL A 26 28.61 -37.14 -15.68
N ALA A 27 29.35 -36.23 -16.32
CA ALA A 27 29.67 -34.93 -15.78
C ALA A 27 28.37 -34.21 -15.37
N GLN A 28 28.26 -33.90 -14.08
CA GLN A 28 27.11 -33.20 -13.51
C GLN A 28 27.18 -31.74 -13.99
N ALA A 29 26.31 -31.37 -14.93
CA ALA A 29 26.07 -29.97 -15.27
C ALA A 29 25.57 -29.23 -14.02
N PRO A 30 25.94 -27.94 -13.83
CA PRO A 30 25.47 -27.18 -12.68
C PRO A 30 23.94 -27.12 -12.69
N ALA A 31 23.32 -27.42 -11.55
CA ALA A 31 21.88 -27.32 -11.37
C ALA A 31 21.40 -25.89 -11.70
N PRO A 32 20.25 -25.74 -12.39
CA PRO A 32 19.68 -24.41 -12.63
C PRO A 32 19.35 -23.77 -11.28
N ALA A 33 19.71 -22.49 -11.14
CA ALA A 33 19.36 -21.68 -9.98
C ALA A 33 17.84 -21.66 -9.75
N PRO A 34 17.37 -21.59 -8.49
CA PRO A 34 15.94 -21.47 -8.21
C PRO A 34 15.40 -20.18 -8.84
N ALA A 35 14.30 -20.31 -9.58
CA ALA A 35 13.57 -19.17 -10.12
C ALA A 35 13.14 -18.23 -8.99
N PRO A 36 13.06 -16.90 -9.22
CA PRO A 36 12.51 -15.97 -8.25
C PRO A 36 11.07 -16.37 -7.89
N PRO A 37 10.60 -16.12 -6.66
CA PRO A 37 9.27 -16.52 -6.23
C PRO A 37 8.22 -15.83 -7.11
N ALA A 38 7.44 -16.64 -7.82
CA ALA A 38 6.21 -16.23 -8.47
C ALA A 38 5.20 -15.86 -7.37
N GLY A 39 5.19 -14.58 -7.00
CA GLY A 39 4.19 -13.97 -6.14
C GLY A 39 3.23 -13.11 -6.95
N GLN A 40 2.75 -13.59 -8.09
CA GLN A 40 1.53 -13.05 -8.70
C GLN A 40 0.40 -13.92 -8.17
N SER A 41 -0.22 -13.46 -7.09
CA SER A 41 -1.48 -14.02 -6.61
C SER A 41 -2.51 -13.86 -7.73
N ASP A 42 -3.10 -14.97 -8.18
CA ASP A 42 -4.25 -15.07 -9.08
C ASP A 42 -5.53 -14.48 -8.43
N GLN A 43 -5.45 -13.26 -7.90
CA GLN A 43 -6.63 -12.53 -7.46
C GLN A 43 -7.32 -11.95 -8.70
N ALA A 44 -8.63 -12.15 -8.79
CA ALA A 44 -9.43 -11.49 -9.81
C ALA A 44 -9.25 -9.96 -9.66
N PRO A 45 -9.02 -9.22 -10.76
CA PRO A 45 -8.83 -7.78 -10.69
C PRO A 45 -10.02 -7.13 -10.01
N ALA A 46 -9.79 -6.27 -9.01
CA ALA A 46 -10.84 -5.44 -8.43
C ALA A 46 -11.51 -4.62 -9.55
N PRO A 47 -12.83 -4.37 -9.48
CA PRO A 47 -13.50 -3.50 -10.45
C PRO A 47 -12.74 -2.20 -10.66
N GLY A 48 -12.46 -1.83 -11.91
CA GLY A 48 -11.69 -0.62 -12.22
C GLY A 48 -10.17 -0.82 -12.36
N THR A 49 -9.65 -2.04 -12.19
CA THR A 49 -8.23 -2.34 -12.45
C THR A 49 -8.03 -2.88 -13.88
N LYS A 50 -6.90 -2.52 -14.51
CA LYS A 50 -6.46 -3.06 -15.81
C LYS A 50 -5.32 -4.06 -15.60
N PRO A 51 -5.14 -5.03 -16.51
CA PRO A 51 -3.98 -5.92 -16.48
C PRO A 51 -2.67 -5.11 -16.46
N GLY A 52 -1.84 -5.34 -15.44
CA GLY A 52 -0.57 -4.63 -15.23
C GLY A 52 -0.67 -3.37 -14.36
N ASP A 53 -1.86 -2.98 -13.90
CA ASP A 53 -1.99 -1.93 -12.89
C ASP A 53 -1.37 -2.40 -11.55
N PRO A 54 -0.71 -1.50 -10.79
CA PRO A 54 -0.16 -1.84 -9.49
C PRO A 54 -1.23 -2.35 -8.53
N PHE A 55 -1.00 -3.52 -7.96
CA PHE A 55 -1.83 -4.06 -6.89
C PHE A 55 -0.93 -4.64 -5.80
N GLY A 56 -0.74 -3.84 -4.74
CA GLY A 56 0.14 -4.18 -3.63
C GLY A 56 1.63 -4.01 -3.95
N GLU A 57 1.97 -3.04 -4.79
CA GLU A 57 3.37 -2.69 -5.09
C GLU A 57 4.01 -2.02 -3.87
N GLU A 58 5.14 -2.55 -3.39
CA GLU A 58 5.91 -1.91 -2.31
C GLU A 58 6.57 -0.62 -2.79
N ILE A 59 6.33 0.46 -2.06
CA ILE A 59 6.93 1.78 -2.30
C ILE A 59 7.50 2.37 -1.02
N THR A 60 8.30 3.43 -1.17
CA THR A 60 8.73 4.29 -0.07
C THR A 60 8.14 5.67 -0.26
N LEU A 61 7.23 6.07 0.63
CA LEU A 61 6.69 7.42 0.71
C LEU A 61 7.80 8.37 1.13
N THR A 62 8.07 9.36 0.29
CA THR A 62 9.00 10.46 0.59
C THR A 62 8.20 11.65 1.11
N PRO A 63 8.55 12.22 2.26
CA PRO A 63 7.83 13.35 2.84
C PRO A 63 7.89 14.56 1.90
N LYS A 64 6.76 15.25 1.76
CA LYS A 64 6.60 16.49 0.98
C LYS A 64 6.05 17.59 1.88
N THR A 65 6.47 18.84 1.67
CA THR A 65 5.77 19.98 2.27
C THR A 65 4.38 20.09 1.64
N ILE A 66 3.34 20.18 2.47
CA ILE A 66 1.94 20.23 2.05
C ILE A 66 1.24 21.44 2.67
N VAL A 67 0.35 22.07 1.91
CA VAL A 67 -0.78 22.81 2.50
C VAL A 67 -1.93 21.83 2.62
N TYR A 68 -2.55 21.77 3.79
CA TYR A 68 -3.69 20.90 4.00
C TYR A 68 -4.81 21.59 4.77
N LEU A 69 -6.04 21.12 4.54
CA LEU A 69 -7.21 21.46 5.34
C LEU A 69 -7.68 20.21 6.09
N LYS A 70 -7.76 20.29 7.42
CA LYS A 70 -8.43 19.29 8.25
C LYS A 70 -9.94 19.41 8.09
N SER A 71 -10.61 18.28 7.92
CA SER A 71 -12.07 18.21 7.84
C SER A 71 -12.57 16.83 8.25
N SER A 72 -13.89 16.68 8.29
CA SER A 72 -14.57 15.42 8.52
C SER A 72 -15.79 15.32 7.61
N ALA A 73 -16.22 14.08 7.33
CA ALA A 73 -17.38 13.80 6.50
C ALA A 73 -18.07 12.52 6.94
N THR A 74 -19.34 12.36 6.56
CA THR A 74 -20.03 11.08 6.62
C THR A 74 -19.81 10.31 5.31
N TRP A 75 -20.03 9.00 5.34
CA TRP A 75 -19.90 8.15 4.15
C TRP A 75 -20.79 8.62 2.99
N ASP A 76 -22.03 9.04 3.29
CA ASP A 76 -22.99 9.55 2.30
C ASP A 76 -22.55 10.85 1.58
N SER A 77 -21.70 11.67 2.20
CA SER A 77 -21.25 12.96 1.65
C SER A 77 -19.76 12.99 1.32
N ALA A 78 -19.10 11.83 1.30
CA ALA A 78 -17.65 11.69 1.26
C ALA A 78 -17.03 12.48 0.10
N PHE A 79 -17.47 12.22 -1.13
CA PHE A 79 -16.90 12.82 -2.32
C PHE A 79 -17.08 14.34 -2.36
N GLU A 80 -18.30 14.83 -2.10
CA GLU A 80 -18.62 16.27 -2.06
C GLU A 80 -17.77 17.00 -0.99
N SER A 81 -17.67 16.41 0.20
CA SER A 81 -16.93 17.02 1.33
C SER A 81 -15.43 17.11 1.04
N ILE A 82 -14.86 16.08 0.40
CA ILE A 82 -13.46 16.08 -0.01
C ILE A 82 -13.23 17.11 -1.13
N GLN A 83 -14.11 17.18 -2.13
CA GLN A 83 -14.02 18.21 -3.17
C GLN A 83 -14.09 19.62 -2.59
N ASP A 84 -15.00 19.88 -1.64
CA ASP A 84 -15.10 21.17 -0.97
C ASP A 84 -13.86 21.51 -0.15
N ALA A 85 -13.26 20.53 0.52
CA ALA A 85 -11.99 20.73 1.20
C ALA A 85 -10.88 21.12 0.21
N PHE A 86 -10.79 20.45 -0.94
CA PHE A 86 -9.82 20.81 -1.98
C PHE A 86 -10.08 22.19 -2.59
N LYS A 87 -11.34 22.58 -2.84
CA LYS A 87 -11.68 23.94 -3.29
C LYS A 87 -11.11 24.99 -2.33
N ASN A 88 -11.20 24.77 -1.02
CA ASN A 88 -10.65 25.66 0.00
C ASN A 88 -9.11 25.71 -0.02
N VAL A 89 -8.44 24.57 -0.16
CA VAL A 89 -6.98 24.51 -0.25
C VAL A 89 -6.48 25.23 -1.51
N TYR A 90 -7.06 24.94 -2.68
CA TYR A 90 -6.68 25.61 -3.93
C TYR A 90 -6.97 27.11 -3.90
N ALA A 91 -8.11 27.53 -3.32
CA ALA A 91 -8.39 28.96 -3.16
C ALA A 91 -7.35 29.67 -2.29
N TYR A 92 -6.79 29.00 -1.27
CA TYR A 92 -5.66 29.54 -0.51
C TYR A 92 -4.39 29.62 -1.35
N LEU A 93 -4.02 28.53 -2.05
CA LEU A 93 -2.83 28.51 -2.90
C LEU A 93 -2.86 29.62 -3.96
N ASP A 94 -4.01 29.79 -4.63
CA ASP A 94 -4.23 30.82 -5.64
C ASP A 94 -4.06 32.24 -5.06
N ARG A 95 -4.64 32.51 -3.87
CA ARG A 95 -4.50 33.82 -3.20
C ARG A 95 -3.04 34.11 -2.82
N GLN A 96 -2.25 33.09 -2.49
CA GLN A 96 -0.84 33.24 -2.14
C GLN A 96 0.09 33.18 -3.35
N GLY A 97 -0.42 32.91 -4.56
CA GLY A 97 0.39 32.70 -5.75
C GLY A 97 1.28 31.46 -5.67
N ILE A 98 0.91 30.46 -4.85
CA ILE A 98 1.66 29.22 -4.66
C ILE A 98 1.19 28.20 -5.68
N LYS A 99 2.13 27.56 -6.36
CA LYS A 99 1.83 26.49 -7.31
C LYS A 99 1.89 25.12 -6.62
N PRO A 100 0.95 24.20 -6.93
CA PRO A 100 1.10 22.79 -6.55
C PRO A 100 2.42 22.20 -7.09
N ALA A 101 3.03 21.34 -6.30
CA ALA A 101 4.31 20.67 -6.58
C ALA A 101 4.17 19.14 -6.66
N GLY A 102 2.97 18.64 -6.94
CA GLY A 102 2.69 17.21 -7.06
C GLY A 102 1.19 16.93 -7.07
N PRO A 103 0.81 15.65 -7.18
CA PRO A 103 -0.59 15.23 -7.09
C PRO A 103 -1.16 15.58 -5.71
N ALA A 104 -2.43 15.99 -5.72
CA ALA A 104 -3.19 16.19 -4.49
C ALA A 104 -3.47 14.86 -3.80
N MET A 105 -3.65 14.89 -2.49
CA MET A 105 -3.94 13.68 -1.72
C MET A 105 -4.92 13.95 -0.59
N THR A 106 -5.79 12.97 -0.35
CA THR A 106 -6.60 12.88 0.87
C THR A 106 -5.88 11.95 1.83
N ILE A 107 -5.62 12.42 3.05
CA ILE A 107 -4.97 11.64 4.11
C ILE A 107 -6.02 11.36 5.18
N TYR A 108 -6.49 10.13 5.28
CA TYR A 108 -7.48 9.70 6.26
C TYR A 108 -6.80 9.44 7.60
N THR A 109 -7.19 10.19 8.63
CA THR A 109 -6.53 10.17 9.95
C THR A 109 -7.32 9.43 11.01
N ALA A 110 -8.63 9.26 10.81
CA ALA A 110 -9.50 8.46 11.65
C ALA A 110 -10.77 8.10 10.87
N SER A 111 -11.41 6.98 11.22
CA SER A 111 -12.70 6.58 10.68
C SER A 111 -13.45 5.68 11.65
N ASP A 112 -14.77 5.71 11.57
CA ASP A 112 -15.69 4.81 12.26
C ASP A 112 -16.95 4.56 11.41
N ASP A 113 -17.96 3.90 11.99
CA ASP A 113 -19.22 3.59 11.29
C ASP A 113 -20.02 4.85 10.89
N ALA A 114 -19.77 6.00 11.51
CA ALA A 114 -20.49 7.25 11.24
C ALA A 114 -19.79 8.11 10.17
N GLY A 115 -18.47 8.02 10.05
CA GLY A 115 -17.72 8.77 9.06
C GLY A 115 -16.22 8.74 9.26
N PHE A 116 -15.55 9.80 8.83
CA PHE A 116 -14.09 9.88 8.86
C PHE A 116 -13.58 11.30 9.04
N GLU A 117 -12.37 11.39 9.57
CA GLU A 117 -11.55 12.60 9.62
C GLU A 117 -10.43 12.49 8.60
N PHE A 118 -10.16 13.60 7.91
CA PHE A 118 -9.18 13.63 6.85
C PHE A 118 -8.46 14.97 6.73
N GLN A 119 -7.35 14.94 5.99
CA GLN A 119 -6.66 16.12 5.51
C GLN A 119 -6.70 16.13 3.97
N ALA A 120 -7.36 17.13 3.38
CA ALA A 120 -7.20 17.41 1.95
C ALA A 120 -5.88 18.17 1.79
N ALA A 121 -4.89 17.58 1.13
CA ALA A 121 -3.53 18.07 1.10
C ALA A 121 -3.02 18.25 -0.35
N VAL A 122 -2.33 19.37 -0.58
CA VAL A 122 -1.67 19.66 -1.85
C VAL A 122 -0.17 19.90 -1.59
N PRO A 123 0.73 19.12 -2.21
CA PRO A 123 2.16 19.36 -2.12
C PRO A 123 2.55 20.73 -2.66
N ILE A 124 3.50 21.39 -2.01
CA ILE A 124 4.10 22.66 -2.42
C ILE A 124 5.62 22.55 -2.37
N ALA A 125 6.32 23.39 -3.13
CA ALA A 125 7.78 23.35 -3.19
C ALA A 125 8.44 23.80 -1.88
N GLU A 126 7.91 24.85 -1.26
CA GLU A 126 8.44 25.46 -0.04
C GLU A 126 7.30 26.01 0.82
N ALA A 127 7.50 26.02 2.15
CA ALA A 127 6.53 26.61 3.07
C ALA A 127 6.37 28.12 2.82
N PRO A 128 5.13 28.66 2.81
CA PRO A 128 4.91 30.10 2.72
C PRO A 128 5.52 30.84 3.91
N LYS A 129 5.96 32.09 3.68
CA LYS A 129 6.54 32.94 4.73
C LYS A 129 5.58 33.21 5.89
N ASP A 130 4.29 33.29 5.59
CA ASP A 130 3.22 33.46 6.57
C ASP A 130 2.21 32.31 6.40
N PRO A 131 2.47 31.14 7.03
CA PRO A 131 1.61 29.99 6.89
C PRO A 131 0.26 30.20 7.60
N PRO A 132 -0.83 29.63 7.07
CA PRO A 132 -2.12 29.71 7.72
C PRO A 132 -2.10 28.92 9.03
N LYS A 133 -2.96 29.31 9.97
CA LYS A 133 -3.07 28.70 11.30
C LYS A 133 -4.50 28.24 11.52
N GLY A 134 -4.66 27.06 12.13
CA GLY A 134 -5.96 26.42 12.35
C GLY A 134 -6.08 25.16 11.51
N ASP A 135 -7.27 24.90 10.98
CA ASP A 135 -7.56 23.70 10.20
C ASP A 135 -6.89 23.72 8.83
N LEU A 136 -6.80 24.90 8.20
CA LEU A 136 -5.93 25.14 7.07
C LEU A 136 -4.53 25.47 7.57
N ALA A 137 -3.55 24.61 7.27
CA ALA A 137 -2.19 24.70 7.80
C ALA A 137 -1.15 24.18 6.80
N VAL A 138 0.12 24.36 7.14
CA VAL A 138 1.27 23.79 6.42
C VAL A 138 1.87 22.68 7.28
N GLY A 139 2.24 21.57 6.65
CA GLY A 139 2.91 20.47 7.34
C GLY A 139 3.67 19.56 6.37
N THR A 140 3.87 18.32 6.80
CA THR A 140 4.63 17.30 6.06
C THR A 140 3.72 16.12 5.76
N SER A 141 3.73 15.64 4.51
CA SER A 141 2.99 14.43 4.13
C SER A 141 3.56 13.19 4.84
N PRO A 142 2.78 12.10 4.95
CA PRO A 142 3.28 10.83 5.48
C PRO A 142 4.51 10.31 4.73
N GLU A 143 5.33 9.53 5.44
CA GLU A 143 6.58 8.95 4.96
C GLU A 143 6.73 7.48 5.37
N GLY A 144 7.69 6.79 4.76
CA GLY A 144 8.07 5.43 5.11
C GLY A 144 7.54 4.38 4.14
N LYS A 145 7.57 3.12 4.54
CA LYS A 145 7.14 1.98 3.71
C LYS A 145 5.62 2.00 3.54
N ALA A 146 5.16 1.77 2.31
CA ALA A 146 3.75 1.62 1.99
C ALA A 146 3.54 0.61 0.85
N LEU A 147 2.31 0.14 0.72
CA LEU A 147 1.83 -0.54 -0.46
C LEU A 147 1.01 0.41 -1.32
N LYS A 148 1.12 0.29 -2.64
CA LYS A 148 0.37 1.07 -3.62
C LYS A 148 -0.60 0.18 -4.38
N PHE A 149 -1.83 0.65 -4.49
CA PHE A 149 -2.91 0.02 -5.25
C PHE A 149 -3.53 1.08 -6.15
N LEU A 150 -3.84 0.72 -7.40
CA LEU A 150 -4.45 1.65 -8.34
C LEU A 150 -5.94 1.38 -8.49
N HIS A 151 -6.73 2.44 -8.38
CA HIS A 151 -8.15 2.46 -8.70
C HIS A 151 -8.40 3.29 -9.95
N ARG A 152 -9.25 2.80 -10.86
CA ARG A 152 -9.76 3.59 -11.99
C ARG A 152 -11.26 3.39 -12.11
N GLY A 153 -12.03 4.46 -11.97
CA GLY A 153 -13.48 4.37 -12.08
C GLY A 153 -14.18 5.38 -11.19
N SER A 154 -15.41 5.06 -10.82
CA SER A 154 -16.23 5.90 -9.94
C SER A 154 -15.63 5.99 -8.54
N TYR A 155 -15.81 7.14 -7.89
CA TYR A 155 -15.47 7.28 -6.47
C TYR A 155 -16.23 6.24 -5.63
N ASP A 156 -17.52 6.01 -5.91
CA ASP A 156 -18.35 5.00 -5.24
C ASP A 156 -17.79 3.58 -5.32
N SER A 157 -17.05 3.25 -6.38
CA SER A 157 -16.44 1.92 -6.55
C SER A 157 -15.13 1.74 -5.76
N LEU A 158 -14.66 2.76 -5.02
CA LEU A 158 -13.52 2.63 -4.10
C LEU A 158 -13.78 1.63 -2.98
N ASP A 159 -15.04 1.44 -2.56
CA ASP A 159 -15.41 0.45 -1.53
C ASP A 159 -14.89 -0.95 -1.90
N ALA A 160 -15.13 -1.37 -3.14
CA ALA A 160 -14.62 -2.63 -3.66
C ALA A 160 -13.09 -2.70 -3.73
N ALA A 161 -12.41 -1.55 -3.93
CA ALA A 161 -10.96 -1.48 -3.88
C ALA A 161 -10.43 -1.65 -2.45
N TYR A 162 -11.06 -1.00 -1.45
CA TYR A 162 -10.71 -1.15 -0.04
C TYR A 162 -10.95 -2.57 0.49
N ASP A 163 -12.04 -3.23 0.07
CA ASP A 163 -12.28 -4.65 0.35
C ASP A 163 -11.14 -5.54 -0.18
N ALA A 164 -10.76 -5.33 -1.44
CA ALA A 164 -9.69 -6.09 -2.08
C ALA A 164 -8.32 -5.84 -1.42
N ILE A 165 -8.04 -4.60 -1.01
CA ILE A 165 -6.83 -4.22 -0.27
C ILE A 165 -6.80 -4.93 1.08
N THR A 166 -7.91 -4.94 1.82
CA THR A 166 -8.01 -5.60 3.13
C THR A 166 -7.71 -7.10 3.00
N HIS A 167 -8.34 -7.76 2.04
CA HIS A 167 -8.07 -9.16 1.74
C HIS A 167 -6.60 -9.41 1.37
N TYR A 168 -6.00 -8.54 0.55
CA TYR A 168 -4.59 -8.64 0.17
C TYR A 168 -3.64 -8.56 1.38
N LEU A 169 -3.90 -7.63 2.31
CA LEU A 169 -3.14 -7.47 3.54
C LEU A 169 -3.27 -8.71 4.44
N ASP A 170 -4.48 -9.22 4.61
CA ASP A 170 -4.78 -10.39 5.46
C ASP A 170 -4.07 -11.66 4.98
N GLU A 171 -4.17 -11.97 3.67
CA GLU A 171 -3.50 -13.13 3.08
C GLU A 171 -1.98 -13.11 3.30
N ARG A 172 -1.39 -11.91 3.32
CA ARG A 172 0.04 -11.69 3.48
C ARG A 172 0.46 -11.41 4.92
N LYS A 173 -0.50 -11.33 5.84
CA LYS A 173 -0.28 -10.99 7.25
C LYS A 173 0.48 -9.67 7.41
N LEU A 174 0.15 -8.70 6.56
CA LEU A 174 0.71 -7.36 6.61
C LEU A 174 -0.19 -6.47 7.48
N GLU A 175 0.42 -5.70 8.36
CA GLU A 175 -0.31 -4.76 9.20
C GLU A 175 -0.19 -3.35 8.60
N ALA A 176 -1.33 -2.78 8.20
CA ALA A 176 -1.44 -1.37 7.91
C ALA A 176 -1.23 -0.55 9.20
N ARG A 177 -0.78 0.69 9.02
CA ARG A 177 -0.88 1.73 10.06
C ARG A 177 -2.33 2.23 10.08
N ASP A 178 -2.69 2.96 11.14
CA ASP A 178 -4.00 3.62 11.27
C ASP A 178 -4.09 4.88 10.38
N LEU A 179 -3.76 4.74 9.10
CA LEU A 179 -3.61 5.83 8.14
C LEU A 179 -3.76 5.28 6.71
N TYR A 180 -4.63 5.90 5.91
CA TYR A 180 -4.75 5.64 4.48
C TYR A 180 -4.57 6.93 3.70
N ILE A 181 -4.05 6.82 2.47
CA ILE A 181 -3.85 7.98 1.60
C ILE A 181 -4.44 7.66 0.23
N GLU A 182 -5.29 8.54 -0.27
CA GLU A 182 -5.68 8.56 -1.68
C GLU A 182 -4.91 9.67 -2.38
N GLN A 183 -4.06 9.32 -3.34
CA GLN A 183 -3.36 10.27 -4.20
C GLN A 183 -4.03 10.31 -5.57
N TYR A 184 -4.35 11.50 -6.06
CA TYR A 184 -5.15 11.68 -7.27
C TYR A 184 -4.26 11.96 -8.49
N ASP A 185 -4.24 11.03 -9.45
CA ASP A 185 -3.56 11.20 -10.74
C ASP A 185 -4.38 12.08 -11.70
N THR A 186 -5.70 12.12 -11.48
CA THR A 186 -6.65 13.01 -12.15
C THR A 186 -7.03 14.19 -11.26
N ASP A 187 -7.43 15.32 -11.86
CA ASP A 187 -7.92 16.48 -11.11
C ASP A 187 -9.30 16.17 -10.50
N LEU A 188 -9.36 16.00 -9.18
CA LEU A 188 -10.58 15.64 -8.43
C LEU A 188 -11.72 16.67 -8.58
N LEU A 189 -11.40 17.92 -8.92
CA LEU A 189 -12.39 18.99 -9.06
C LEU A 189 -12.93 19.14 -10.49
N LYS A 190 -12.30 18.49 -11.48
CA LYS A 190 -12.66 18.64 -12.90
C LYS A 190 -12.99 17.32 -13.58
N THR A 191 -12.48 16.22 -13.07
CA THR A 191 -12.72 14.89 -13.63
C THR A 191 -14.09 14.41 -13.18
N ALA A 192 -14.89 13.88 -14.10
CA ALA A 192 -16.15 13.25 -13.74
C ALA A 192 -15.87 12.08 -12.79
N GLU A 193 -16.72 11.92 -11.77
CA GLU A 193 -16.49 10.96 -10.68
C GLU A 193 -16.26 9.54 -11.18
N ASP A 194 -16.92 9.13 -12.28
CA ASP A 194 -16.78 7.83 -12.96
C ASP A 194 -15.43 7.57 -13.63
N ASN A 195 -14.56 8.57 -13.75
CA ASN A 195 -13.31 8.50 -14.52
C ASN A 195 -12.08 8.85 -13.69
N LEU A 196 -12.17 8.75 -12.36
CA LEU A 196 -11.05 9.06 -11.49
C LEU A 196 -9.95 8.01 -11.63
N VAL A 197 -8.71 8.46 -11.46
CA VAL A 197 -7.54 7.59 -11.29
C VAL A 197 -6.92 7.93 -9.94
N ILE A 198 -6.95 6.97 -9.04
CA ILE A 198 -6.61 7.15 -7.63
C ILE A 198 -5.61 6.09 -7.23
N GLU A 199 -4.46 6.51 -6.72
CA GLU A 199 -3.52 5.61 -6.04
C GLU A 199 -3.89 5.55 -4.56
N VAL A 200 -4.34 4.39 -4.10
CA VAL A 200 -4.54 4.12 -2.67
C VAL A 200 -3.20 3.64 -2.11
N LEU A 201 -2.63 4.44 -1.22
CA LEU A 201 -1.37 4.18 -0.54
C LEU A 201 -1.65 3.76 0.89
N VAL A 202 -1.14 2.59 1.27
CA VAL A 202 -1.34 1.97 2.58
C VAL A 202 0.01 1.89 3.29
N PRO A 203 0.35 2.84 4.17
CA PRO A 203 1.50 2.74 5.05
C PRO A 203 1.44 1.47 5.90
N ILE A 204 2.55 0.74 5.98
CA ILE A 204 2.66 -0.52 6.72
C ILE A 204 3.63 -0.40 7.90
N LYS A 205 3.52 -1.30 8.87
CA LYS A 205 4.41 -1.38 10.05
C LYS A 205 5.77 -1.99 9.75
#